data_AF-A0A976GSJ0-F1
#
_entry.id   AF-A0A976GSJ0-F1
#
_cell.length_a   1.000
_cell.length_b   1.000
_cell.length_c   1.000
_cell.angle_alpha   90.00
_cell.angle_beta   90.00
_cell.angle_gamma   90.00
#
_symmetry.space_group_name_H-M   'P 1'
#
loop_
_entity.id
_entity.type
_entity.pdbx_description
1 polymer ?
#
loop_
_entity_poly.entity_id
_entity_poly.type
_entity_poly.pdbx_seq_one_letter_code
_entity_poly.pdbx_strand_id
1 'polypeptide(L)'
;RLMNDTTIKDSYMDTQINNEAPIQNKTINLNKKYCNEYRGLWCFHNKNGGGPFVGYAFVDEKNKRFYYVEGFVYAPGEAKRGGLLEVEALVRLAKAE
;
A
#
# COMPACT_ATOMS: atom_id res chain seq x y z
N ARG A 1 4.17 -10.70 14.58
CA ARG A 1 4.05 -12.17 14.56
C ARG A 1 2.71 -12.67 13.99
N LEU A 2 1.82 -11.79 13.51
CA LEU A 2 0.50 -12.19 12.99
C LEU A 2 0.43 -12.20 11.45
N MET A 3 1.18 -11.33 10.77
CA MET A 3 1.26 -11.37 9.31
C MET A 3 2.04 -12.59 8.84
N ASN A 4 1.40 -13.42 8.01
CA ASN A 4 1.99 -14.60 7.36
C ASN A 4 2.48 -15.69 8.33
N ASP A 5 1.88 -15.78 9.53
CA ASP A 5 2.14 -16.87 10.45
C ASP A 5 1.41 -18.14 9.98
N THR A 6 2.17 -19.09 9.45
CA THR A 6 1.64 -20.38 8.94
C THR A 6 0.88 -21.22 9.98
N THR A 7 0.99 -20.89 11.28
CA THR A 7 0.23 -21.56 12.35
C THR A 7 -1.20 -21.03 12.47
N ILE A 8 -1.48 -19.83 11.93
CA ILE A 8 -2.81 -19.21 11.92
C ILE A 8 -3.40 -19.39 10.53
N LYS A 9 -4.48 -20.16 10.44
CA LYS A 9 -5.18 -20.39 9.17
C LYS A 9 -5.59 -19.04 8.55
N ASP A 10 -5.33 -18.89 7.25
CA ASP A 10 -5.72 -17.73 6.44
C ASP A 10 -5.18 -16.37 6.94
N SER A 11 -3.95 -16.37 7.49
CA SER A 11 -3.26 -15.16 8.02
C SER A 11 -2.50 -14.34 6.96
N TYR A 12 -2.77 -14.56 5.68
CA TYR A 12 -2.15 -13.78 4.60
C TYR A 12 -2.88 -12.46 4.38
N MET A 13 -2.14 -11.49 3.85
CA MET A 13 -2.66 -10.15 3.55
C MET A 13 -3.50 -10.19 2.27
N ASP A 14 -4.59 -9.45 2.29
CA ASP A 14 -5.52 -9.25 1.19
C ASP A 14 -5.89 -7.77 1.10
N THR A 15 -6.42 -7.34 -0.05
CA THR A 15 -6.95 -5.98 -0.21
C THR A 15 -8.43 -5.97 0.14
N GLN A 16 -8.86 -5.02 0.96
CA GLN A 16 -10.27 -4.87 1.27
C GLN A 16 -10.99 -4.25 0.07
N ILE A 17 -11.66 -5.11 -0.70
CA ILE A 17 -12.46 -4.72 -1.86
C ILE A 17 -13.93 -4.81 -1.46
N ASN A 18 -14.48 -3.71 -0.96
CA ASN A 18 -15.91 -3.58 -0.66
C ASN A 18 -16.43 -2.19 -1.05
N ASN A 19 -17.75 -2.02 -1.13
CA ASN A 19 -18.37 -0.75 -1.51
C ASN A 19 -18.24 0.33 -0.41
N GLU A 20 -17.89 -0.04 0.82
CA GLU A 20 -17.80 0.87 1.96
C GLU A 20 -16.48 1.65 1.99
N ALA A 21 -15.38 1.01 1.57
CA ALA A 21 -14.06 1.59 1.50
C ALA A 21 -13.40 1.27 0.14
N PRO A 22 -13.95 1.82 -0.97
CA PRO A 22 -13.42 1.55 -2.30
C PRO A 22 -12.00 2.11 -2.43
N ILE A 23 -11.16 1.35 -3.13
CA ILE A 23 -9.79 1.77 -3.46
C ILE A 23 -9.88 3.07 -4.25
N GLN A 24 -9.20 4.09 -3.75
CA GLN A 24 -9.06 5.37 -4.42
C GLN A 24 -7.83 5.32 -5.31
N ASN A 25 -7.96 5.71 -6.57
CA ASN A 25 -6.82 5.87 -7.46
C ASN A 25 -6.74 7.29 -8.03
N LYS A 26 -5.52 7.80 -8.17
CA LYS A 26 -5.27 9.13 -8.74
C LYS A 26 -3.99 9.13 -9.53
N THR A 27 -4.03 9.68 -10.75
CA THR A 27 -2.80 10.00 -11.48
C THR A 27 -2.17 11.26 -10.88
N ILE A 28 -0.92 11.14 -10.46
CA ILE A 28 -0.11 12.22 -9.92
C ILE A 28 1.14 12.42 -10.78
N ASN A 29 1.66 13.64 -10.78
CA ASN A 29 2.98 13.91 -11.32
C ASN A 29 3.98 13.87 -10.16
N LEU A 30 4.93 12.93 -10.20
CA LEU A 30 6.03 12.85 -9.25
C LEU A 30 7.33 13.05 -10.02
N ASN A 31 8.04 14.14 -9.77
CA ASN A 31 9.31 14.48 -10.42
C ASN A 31 9.26 14.43 -11.95
N LYS A 32 8.23 15.04 -12.55
CA LYS A 32 7.97 15.07 -14.00
C LYS A 32 7.65 13.71 -14.62
N LYS A 33 7.45 12.67 -13.81
CA LYS A 33 7.01 11.33 -14.26
C LYS A 33 5.59 11.07 -13.78
N TYR A 34 4.73 10.64 -14.69
CA TYR A 34 3.39 10.18 -14.33
C TYR A 34 3.46 8.97 -13.39
N CYS A 35 2.56 8.96 -12.41
CA CYS A 35 2.39 7.88 -11.43
C CYS A 35 0.91 7.68 -11.20
N ASN A 36 0.46 6.45 -11.01
CA ASN A 36 -0.83 6.21 -10.38
C ASN A 36 -0.60 5.93 -8.90
N GLU A 37 -1.20 6.76 -8.06
CA GLU A 37 -1.33 6.54 -6.62
C GLU A 37 -2.60 5.73 -6.36
N TYR A 38 -2.51 4.73 -5.50
CA TYR A 38 -3.61 3.91 -5.00
C TYR A 38 -3.66 4.05 -3.49
N ARG A 39 -4.85 4.21 -2.92
CA ARG A 39 -5.06 4.22 -1.46
C ARG A 39 -6.25 3.34 -1.15
N GLY A 40 -6.13 2.57 -0.07
CA GLY A 40 -7.21 1.73 0.37
C GLY A 40 -6.91 1.11 1.72
N LEU A 41 -7.70 0.09 2.05
CA LEU A 41 -7.49 -0.73 3.24
C LEU A 41 -7.00 -2.12 2.82
N TRP A 42 -6.03 -2.63 3.55
CA TRP A 42 -5.63 -4.03 3.51
C TRP A 42 -6.28 -4.74 4.70
N CYS A 43 -6.56 -6.03 4.57
CA CYS A 43 -7.06 -6.87 5.63
C CYS A 43 -6.38 -8.24 5.62
N PHE A 44 -6.50 -9.00 6.71
CA PHE A 44 -6.22 -10.44 6.64
C PHE A 44 -7.38 -11.16 5.98
N HIS A 45 -7.09 -12.27 5.28
CA HIS A 45 -8.15 -13.08 4.67
C HIS A 45 -9.16 -13.60 5.70
N ASN A 46 -8.68 -13.98 6.89
CA ASN A 46 -9.54 -14.34 8.04
C ASN A 46 -10.28 -13.15 8.69
N LYS A 47 -10.17 -11.94 8.14
CA LYS A 47 -10.81 -10.68 8.59
C LYS A 47 -10.46 -10.23 10.01
N ASN A 48 -9.41 -10.78 10.62
CA ASN A 48 -9.02 -10.48 12.01
C ASN A 48 -8.07 -9.28 12.14
N GLY A 49 -8.11 -8.35 11.19
CA GLY A 49 -7.28 -7.15 11.23
C GLY A 49 -7.03 -6.57 9.85
N GLY A 50 -6.51 -5.35 9.86
CA GLY A 50 -6.23 -4.59 8.66
C GLY A 50 -5.68 -3.20 8.97
N GLY A 51 -5.49 -2.42 7.93
CA GLY A 51 -4.94 -1.07 8.03
C GLY A 51 -4.93 -0.36 6.70
N PRO A 52 -4.51 0.90 6.66
CA PRO A 52 -4.38 1.63 5.42
C PRO A 52 -3.11 1.21 4.66
N PHE A 53 -3.19 1.28 3.34
CA PHE A 53 -2.03 1.20 2.44
C PHE A 53 -2.01 2.39 1.47
N VAL A 54 -0.83 2.65 0.93
CA VAL A 54 -0.61 3.53 -0.21
C VAL A 54 0.29 2.82 -1.23
N GLY A 55 -0.17 2.77 -2.48
CA GLY A 55 0.53 2.13 -3.58
C GLY A 55 0.87 3.13 -4.69
N TYR A 56 1.99 2.93 -5.37
CA TYR A 56 2.44 3.73 -6.49
C TYR A 56 2.83 2.84 -7.66
N ALA A 57 2.14 3.01 -8.79
CA ALA A 57 2.47 2.37 -10.05
C ALA A 57 3.10 3.38 -11.01
N PHE A 58 4.21 3.00 -11.64
CA PHE A 58 4.87 3.82 -12.66
C PHE A 58 5.68 2.97 -13.63
N VAL A 59 5.92 3.54 -14.82
CA VAL A 59 6.71 2.90 -15.88
C VAL A 59 8.07 3.59 -15.96
N ASP A 60 9.12 2.78 -16.06
CA ASP A 60 10.44 3.20 -16.48
C ASP A 60 10.63 2.81 -17.95
N GLU A 61 10.36 3.79 -18.82
CA GLU A 61 10.38 3.60 -20.27
C GLU A 61 11.79 3.31 -20.78
N LYS A 62 12.82 3.88 -20.16
CA LYS A 62 14.23 3.71 -20.56
C LYS A 62 14.65 2.25 -20.42
N ASN A 63 14.26 1.61 -19.32
CA ASN A 63 14.61 0.22 -19.04
C ASN A 63 13.49 -0.78 -19.38
N LYS A 64 12.35 -0.30 -19.91
CA LYS A 64 11.14 -1.09 -20.23
C LYS A 64 10.63 -1.89 -19.03
N ARG A 65 10.56 -1.25 -17.86
CA ARG A 65 10.10 -1.87 -16.61
C ARG A 65 8.84 -1.20 -16.09
N PHE A 66 7.96 -1.99 -15.48
CA PHE A 66 6.82 -1.51 -14.72
C PHE A 66 7.11 -1.75 -13.24
N TYR A 67 6.96 -0.70 -12.42
CA TYR A 67 7.13 -0.77 -10.98
C TYR A 67 5.78 -0.57 -10.31
N TYR A 68 5.51 -1.42 -9.33
CA TYR A 68 4.46 -1.22 -8.36
C TYR A 68 5.07 -1.33 -6.97
N VAL A 69 4.98 -0.26 -6.21
CA VAL A 69 5.50 -0.19 -4.84
C VAL A 69 4.33 0.09 -3.91
N GLU A 70 4.14 -0.75 -2.91
CA GLU A 70 3.08 -0.60 -1.92
C GLU A 70 3.67 -0.50 -0.52
N GLY A 71 3.19 0.46 0.24
CA GLY A 71 3.50 0.62 1.64
C GLY A 71 2.23 0.50 2.48
N PHE A 72 2.28 -0.30 3.53
CA PHE A 72 1.18 -0.52 4.45
C PHE A 72 1.62 -0.35 5.89
N VAL A 73 0.68 -0.03 6.77
CA VAL A 73 0.95 0.11 8.20
C VAL A 73 0.22 -0.97 8.98
N TYR A 74 0.98 -1.73 9.77
CA TYR A 74 0.44 -2.66 10.76
C TYR A 74 0.74 -2.16 12.17
N ALA A 75 -0.26 -1.53 12.80
CA ALA A 75 -0.18 -1.06 14.18
C ALA A 75 -1.53 -1.29 14.89
N PRO A 76 -1.78 -2.50 15.43
CA PRO A 76 -3.01 -2.81 16.17
C PRO A 76 -3.15 -1.92 17.41
N GLY A 77 -4.35 -1.39 17.66
CA GLY A 77 -4.60 -0.53 18.83
C GLY A 77 -4.03 0.89 18.77
N GLU A 78 -3.22 1.20 17.75
CA GLU A 78 -2.54 2.50 17.63
C GLU A 78 -3.03 3.33 16.43
N ALA A 79 -2.70 4.63 16.47
CA ALA A 79 -2.99 5.57 15.40
C ALA A 79 -2.08 5.31 14.18
N LYS A 80 -2.68 4.92 13.05
CA LYS A 80 -1.95 4.49 11.85
C LYS A 80 -1.57 5.62 10.89
N ARG A 81 -2.14 6.82 11.07
CA ARG A 81 -1.95 7.96 10.15
C ARG A 81 -0.49 8.43 10.10
N GLY A 82 0.18 8.54 11.25
CA GLY A 82 1.58 8.97 11.32
C GLY A 82 2.50 8.03 10.56
N GLY A 83 2.44 6.73 10.87
CA GLY A 83 3.21 5.72 10.15
C GLY A 83 2.91 5.68 8.65
N LEU A 84 1.66 5.94 8.24
CA LEU A 84 1.31 5.94 6.81
C LEU A 84 1.95 7.14 6.09
N LEU A 85 2.04 8.30 6.74
CA LEU A 85 2.73 9.47 6.19
C LEU A 85 4.23 9.24 6.05
N GLU A 86 4.86 8.56 7.00
CA GLU A 86 6.27 8.18 6.93
C GLU A 86 6.54 7.20 5.78
N VAL A 87 5.74 6.14 5.69
CA VAL A 87 5.81 5.17 4.59
C VAL A 87 5.59 5.85 3.24
N GLU A 88 4.63 6.76 3.14
CA GLU A 88 4.39 7.55 1.94
C GLU A 88 5.61 8.39 1.54
N ALA A 89 6.27 9.05 2.50
CA ALA A 89 7.48 9.82 2.25
C ALA A 89 8.61 8.95 1.70
N LEU A 90 8.80 7.74 2.26
CA LEU A 90 9.82 6.79 1.80
C LEU A 90 9.56 6.32 0.36
N VAL A 91 8.33 5.94 0.02
CA VAL A 91 8.03 5.47 -1.34
C VAL A 91 8.17 6.59 -2.37
N ARG A 92 7.79 7.82 -2.01
CA ARG A 92 8.00 9.00 -2.86
C ARG A 92 9.49 9.28 -3.08
N LEU A 93 10.33 9.10 -2.05
CA LEU A 93 11.78 9.26 -2.16
C LEU A 93 12.40 8.20 -3.07
N ALA A 94 12.02 6.93 -2.92
CA ALA A 94 12.56 5.83 -3.72
C ALA A 94 12.31 5.98 -5.24
N LYS A 95 11.27 6.71 -5.65
CA LYS A 95 11.01 7.05 -7.06
C LYS A 95 11.79 8.28 -7.54
N ALA A 96 12.28 9.11 -6.62
CA ALA A 96 12.99 10.35 -6.97
C ALA A 96 14.39 10.10 -7.55
N GLU A 97 14.96 8.92 -7.27
CA GLU A 97 16.24 8.43 -7.79
C GLU A 97 16.06 7.65 -9.11
#